data_AF-B1XRC6-F1
#
_entry.id   AF-B1XRC6-F1
#
_cell.length_a   1.000
_cell.length_b   1.000
_cell.length_c   1.000
_cell.angle_alpha   90.00
_cell.angle_beta   90.00
_cell.angle_gamma   90.00
#
_symmetry.space_group_name_H-M   'P 1'
#
loop_
_entity.id
_entity.type
_entity.pdbx_description
1 polymer ?
#
loop_
_entity_poly.entity_id
_entity_poly.type
_entity_poly.pdbx_seq_one_letter_code
_entity_poly.pdbx_strand_id
1 'polypeptide(L)'
;MATIGTTTPAGKLVFGIFGIFASLAEFERDLIREGTIADLAAARARGRKGGRKFELSKAQVRLAQGAMAQRDTIVAALCQELSIARTTLYRYVSPKSVLRDNGLRVLNS
;
A
#
# COMPACT_ATOMS: atom_id res chain seq x y z
N MET A 1 -6.06 34.08 29.56
CA MET A 1 -6.51 32.76 29.06
C MET A 1 -8.02 32.72 29.23
N ALA A 2 -8.80 33.01 28.18
CA ALA A 2 -10.25 33.01 28.28
C ALA A 2 -10.76 31.57 28.19
N THR A 3 -11.19 31.01 29.31
CA THR A 3 -11.93 29.76 29.38
C THR A 3 -13.32 29.99 28.78
N ILE A 4 -13.60 29.41 27.62
CA ILE A 4 -14.96 29.40 27.04
C ILE A 4 -15.81 28.49 27.95
N GLY A 5 -16.60 29.09 28.84
CA GLY A 5 -17.48 28.34 29.75
C GLY A 5 -18.64 27.70 29.00
N THR A 6 -18.59 26.39 28.78
CA THR A 6 -19.59 25.58 28.05
C THR A 6 -20.94 25.45 28.77
N THR A 7 -21.03 25.91 30.02
CA THR A 7 -22.25 25.89 30.84
C THR A 7 -23.07 27.17 30.75
N THR A 8 -22.48 28.26 30.27
CA THR A 8 -23.19 29.54 30.07
C THR A 8 -24.15 29.44 28.87
N PRO A 9 -25.27 30.18 28.85
CA PRO A 9 -26.16 30.21 27.67
C PRO A 9 -25.42 30.55 26.37
N ALA A 10 -24.47 31.49 26.42
CA ALA A 10 -23.61 31.82 25.28
C ALA A 10 -22.66 30.68 24.89
N GLY A 11 -22.06 29.98 25.86
CA GLY A 11 -21.19 28.83 25.62
C GLY A 11 -21.92 27.63 25.01
N LYS A 12 -23.18 27.40 25.39
CA LYS A 12 -24.04 26.36 24.78
C LYS A 12 -24.35 26.68 23.31
N LEU A 13 -24.61 27.96 22.99
CA LEU A 13 -24.81 28.40 21.61
C LEU A 13 -23.54 28.19 20.77
N VAL A 14 -22.39 28.64 21.27
CA VAL A 14 -21.09 28.48 20.58
C VAL A 14 -20.77 27.00 20.37
N PHE A 15 -21.02 26.15 21.37
CA PHE A 15 -20.84 24.70 21.25
C PHE A 15 -21.76 24.08 20.20
N GLY A 16 -23.03 24.49 20.14
CA GLY A 16 -23.97 24.03 19.10
C GLY A 16 -23.54 24.44 17.69
N ILE A 17 -23.11 25.69 17.52
CA ILE A 17 -22.54 26.19 16.25
C ILE A 17 -21.32 25.37 15.86
N PHE A 18 -20.41 25.10 16.80
CA PHE A 18 -19.24 24.25 16.56
C PHE A 18 -19.63 22.81 16.17
N GLY A 19 -20.67 22.26 16.78
CA GLY A 19 -21.20 20.93 16.44
C GLY A 19 -21.79 20.86 15.02
N ILE A 20 -22.47 21.92 14.57
CA ILE A 20 -22.95 22.03 13.18
C ILE A 20 -21.77 22.05 12.21
N PHE A 21 -20.73 22.85 12.49
CA PHE A 21 -19.54 22.88 11.65
C PHE A 21 -18.77 21.55 11.65
N ALA A 22 -18.72 20.84 12.78
CA ALA A 22 -18.16 19.50 12.85
C ALA A 22 -18.95 18.52 11.95
N SER A 23 -20.28 18.55 12.05
CA SER A 23 -21.16 17.70 11.21
C SER A 23 -21.02 18.02 9.73
N LEU A 24 -20.90 19.31 9.38
CA LEU A 24 -20.66 19.74 8.00
C LEU A 24 -19.30 19.27 7.48
N ALA A 25 -18.24 19.37 8.31
CA ALA A 25 -16.91 18.90 7.94
C ALA A 25 -16.87 17.37 7.73
N GLU A 26 -17.65 16.61 8.49
CA GLU A 26 -17.83 15.16 8.28
C GLU A 26 -18.55 14.88 6.96
N PHE A 27 -19.63 15.62 6.65
CA PHE A 27 -20.34 15.50 5.38
C PHE A 27 -19.44 15.79 4.16
N GLU A 28 -18.63 16.84 4.21
CA GLU A 28 -17.66 17.15 3.13
C GLU A 28 -16.61 16.04 2.96
N ARG A 29 -16.12 15.47 4.07
CA ARG A 29 -15.18 14.34 4.03
C ARG A 29 -15.81 13.11 3.35
N ASP A 30 -17.07 12.82 3.65
CA ASP A 30 -17.77 11.69 3.06
C ASP A 30 -17.98 11.89 1.55
N LEU A 31 -18.34 13.10 1.10
CA LEU A 31 -18.42 13.42 -0.33
C LEU A 31 -17.07 13.22 -1.06
N ILE A 32 -15.97 13.69 -0.46
CA ILE A 32 -14.61 13.49 -1.04
C ILE A 32 -14.28 12.00 -1.12
N ARG A 33 -14.66 11.22 -0.11
CA ARG A 33 -14.44 9.78 -0.06
C ARG A 33 -15.22 9.06 -1.15
N GLU A 34 -16.49 9.40 -1.33
CA GLU A 34 -17.34 8.84 -2.38
C GLU A 34 -16.76 9.11 -3.77
N GLY A 35 -16.32 10.36 -4.03
CA GLY A 35 -15.63 10.72 -5.27
C GLY A 35 -14.36 9.91 -5.50
N THR A 36 -13.54 9.75 -4.46
CA THR A 36 -12.31 8.94 -4.54
C THR A 36 -12.60 7.46 -4.88
N ILE A 37 -13.67 6.89 -4.31
CA ILE A 37 -14.08 5.50 -4.59
C ILE A 37 -14.54 5.37 -6.04
N ALA A 38 -15.33 6.32 -6.54
CA ALA A 38 -15.79 6.35 -7.92
C ALA A 38 -14.60 6.43 -8.90
N ASP A 39 -13.62 7.29 -8.63
CA ASP A 39 -12.41 7.41 -9.43
C ASP A 39 -11.55 6.15 -9.42
N LEU A 40 -11.41 5.50 -8.26
CA LEU A 40 -10.71 4.22 -8.13
C LEU A 40 -11.41 3.11 -8.90
N ALA A 41 -12.75 3.07 -8.87
CA ALA A 41 -13.54 2.13 -9.65
C ALA A 41 -13.35 2.35 -11.16
N ALA A 42 -13.42 3.60 -11.62
CA ALA A 42 -13.17 3.96 -13.01
C ALA A 42 -11.74 3.64 -13.45
N ALA A 43 -10.74 3.88 -12.59
CA ALA A 43 -9.35 3.52 -12.87
C ALA A 43 -9.15 2.00 -12.98
N ARG A 44 -9.80 1.22 -12.11
CA ARG A 44 -9.79 -0.26 -12.18
C ARG A 44 -10.48 -0.78 -13.44
N ALA A 45 -11.60 -0.18 -13.85
CA ALA A 45 -12.28 -0.52 -15.10
C ALA A 45 -11.40 -0.28 -16.34
N ARG A 46 -10.56 0.76 -16.31
CA ARG A 46 -9.51 1.01 -17.32
C ARG A 46 -8.28 0.09 -17.20
N GLY A 47 -8.31 -0.91 -16.31
CA GLY A 47 -7.24 -1.90 -16.14
C GLY A 47 -6.08 -1.46 -15.24
N ARG A 48 -6.15 -0.30 -14.56
CA ARG A 48 -5.12 0.06 -13.57
C ARG A 48 -5.27 -0.80 -12.30
N LYS A 49 -4.31 -1.69 -12.06
CA LYS A 49 -4.13 -2.36 -10.77
C LYS A 49 -3.39 -1.41 -9.81
N GLY A 50 -4.11 -0.90 -8.81
CA GLY A 50 -3.53 -0.11 -7.71
C GLY A 50 -2.73 -0.98 -6.71
N GLY A 51 -2.09 -0.34 -5.74
CA GLY A 51 -1.29 -0.99 -4.70
C GLY A 51 0.22 -0.83 -4.88
N ARG A 52 1.00 -1.41 -3.95
CA ARG A 52 2.47 -1.39 -4.00
C ARG A 52 2.97 -2.24 -5.17
N LYS A 53 3.81 -1.67 -6.02
CA LYS A 53 4.49 -2.41 -7.10
C LYS A 53 5.39 -3.49 -6.50
N PHE A 54 5.52 -4.62 -7.21
CA PHE A 54 6.50 -5.63 -6.84
C PHE A 54 7.92 -5.07 -6.95
N GLU A 55 8.80 -5.52 -6.07
CA GLU A 55 10.21 -5.13 -6.04
C GLU A 55 11.03 -5.83 -7.12
N LEU A 56 10.54 -6.96 -7.64
CA LEU A 56 11.17 -7.71 -8.72
C LEU A 56 10.24 -7.78 -9.94
N SER A 57 10.84 -7.59 -11.12
CA SER A 57 10.18 -7.81 -12.40
C SER A 57 10.06 -9.32 -12.71
N LYS A 58 9.19 -9.68 -13.68
CA LYS A 58 9.05 -11.07 -14.15
C LYS A 58 10.39 -11.68 -14.59
N ALA A 59 11.22 -10.89 -15.27
CA ALA A 59 12.55 -11.33 -15.71
C ALA A 59 13.48 -11.59 -14.52
N GLN A 60 13.50 -10.69 -13.54
CA GLN A 60 14.31 -10.85 -12.33
C GLN A 60 13.87 -12.04 -11.48
N VAL A 61 12.56 -12.33 -11.39
CA VAL A 61 12.06 -13.52 -10.69
C VAL A 61 12.52 -14.80 -11.37
N ARG A 62 12.47 -14.86 -12.71
CA ARG A 62 12.98 -16.03 -13.48
C ARG A 62 14.49 -16.20 -13.32
N LEU A 63 15.25 -15.11 -13.38
CA LEU A 63 16.69 -15.13 -13.15
C LEU A 63 17.01 -15.63 -11.74
N ALA A 64 16.36 -15.06 -10.72
CA ALA A 64 16.54 -15.48 -9.34
C ALA A 64 16.19 -16.96 -9.14
N GLN A 65 15.13 -17.45 -9.77
CA GLN A 65 14.75 -18.87 -9.74
C GLN A 65 15.83 -19.76 -10.35
N GLY A 66 16.33 -19.40 -11.53
CA GLY A 66 17.40 -20.14 -12.22
C GLY A 66 18.72 -20.13 -11.45
N ALA A 67 19.11 -18.98 -10.90
CA ALA A 67 20.30 -18.85 -10.07
C ALA A 67 20.17 -19.70 -8.80
N MET A 68 19.04 -19.62 -8.08
CA MET A 68 18.83 -20.42 -6.86
C MET A 68 18.77 -21.94 -7.11
N ALA A 69 18.62 -22.40 -8.37
CA ALA A 69 18.69 -23.83 -8.72
C ALA A 69 20.14 -24.34 -8.81
N GLN A 70 21.10 -23.45 -9.07
CA GLN A 70 22.52 -23.80 -9.14
C GLN A 70 23.09 -23.89 -7.72
N ARG A 71 23.83 -24.97 -7.45
CA ARG A 71 24.41 -25.23 -6.12
C ARG A 71 25.52 -24.23 -5.73
N ASP A 72 26.18 -23.62 -6.71
CA ASP A 72 27.29 -22.68 -6.51
C ASP A 72 26.84 -21.22 -6.36
N THR A 73 25.54 -20.95 -6.29
CA THR A 73 25.03 -19.59 -6.25
C THR A 73 25.30 -18.90 -4.92
N ILE A 74 26.04 -17.79 -4.99
CA ILE A 74 26.29 -16.90 -3.86
C ILE A 74 25.10 -15.95 -3.72
N VAL A 75 24.22 -16.23 -2.75
CA VAL A 75 22.99 -15.45 -2.48
C VAL A 75 23.29 -13.95 -2.27
N ALA A 76 24.42 -13.62 -1.65
CA ALA A 76 24.84 -12.24 -1.42
C ALA A 76 25.11 -11.49 -2.72
N ALA A 77 25.85 -12.11 -3.65
CA ALA A 77 26.17 -11.53 -4.95
C ALA A 77 24.91 -11.36 -5.80
N LEU A 78 24.03 -12.37 -5.82
CA LEU A 78 22.74 -12.29 -6.50
C LEU A 78 21.86 -11.14 -5.97
N CYS A 79 21.83 -10.93 -4.65
CA CYS A 79 21.09 -9.81 -4.06
C CYS A 79 21.68 -8.44 -4.44
N GLN A 80 23.00 -8.33 -4.54
CA GLN A 80 23.66 -7.10 -4.99
C GLN A 80 23.37 -6.81 -6.46
N GLU A 81 23.46 -7.82 -7.33
CA GLU A 81 23.15 -7.70 -8.75
C GLU A 81 21.69 -7.27 -8.98
N LEU A 82 20.76 -7.86 -8.22
CA LEU A 82 19.34 -7.51 -8.27
C LEU A 82 19.00 -6.24 -7.48
N SER A 83 19.96 -5.63 -6.77
CA SER A 83 19.76 -4.47 -5.89
C SER A 83 18.62 -4.65 -4.88
N ILE A 84 18.50 -5.83 -4.28
CA ILE A 84 17.49 -6.18 -3.28
C ILE A 84 18.10 -6.71 -1.99
N ALA A 85 17.35 -6.62 -0.89
CA ALA A 85 17.71 -7.30 0.34
C ALA A 85 17.49 -8.82 0.24
N ARG A 86 18.26 -9.60 1.02
CA ARG A 86 18.08 -11.07 1.13
C ARG A 86 16.66 -11.44 1.56
N THR A 87 16.06 -10.64 2.44
CA THR A 87 14.67 -10.81 2.89
C THR A 87 13.68 -10.67 1.74
N THR A 88 13.91 -9.72 0.83
CA THR A 88 13.13 -9.58 -0.40
C THR A 88 13.33 -10.81 -1.28
N LEU A 89 14.56 -11.24 -1.56
CA LEU A 89 14.80 -12.43 -2.40
C LEU A 89 14.01 -13.66 -1.88
N TYR A 90 14.10 -13.95 -0.57
CA TYR A 90 13.42 -15.10 0.03
C TYR A 90 11.90 -14.99 0.09
N ARG A 91 11.32 -13.79 -0.06
CA ARG A 91 9.87 -13.63 -0.22
C ARG A 91 9.37 -14.09 -1.59
N TYR A 92 10.24 -14.15 -2.59
CA TYR A 92 9.89 -14.53 -3.97
C TYR A 92 10.37 -15.94 -4.32
N VAL A 93 11.57 -16.34 -3.88
CA VAL A 93 12.19 -17.64 -4.22
C VAL A 93 12.80 -18.28 -2.98
N SER A 94 12.58 -19.58 -2.79
CA SER A 94 13.22 -20.37 -1.72
C SER A 94 14.63 -20.84 -2.12
N PRO A 95 15.49 -21.21 -1.16
CA PRO A 95 16.82 -21.78 -1.45
C PRO A 95 16.82 -23.05 -2.33
N LYS A 96 15.67 -23.72 -2.48
CA LYS A 96 15.50 -24.90 -3.34
C LYS A 96 14.97 -24.56 -4.74
N SER A 97 15.07 -23.31 -5.18
CA SER A 97 14.49 -22.78 -6.43
C SER A 97 12.96 -22.82 -6.55
N VAL A 98 12.25 -23.11 -5.45
CA VAL A 98 10.77 -23.11 -5.44
C VAL A 98 10.26 -21.68 -5.30
N LEU A 99 9.40 -21.24 -6.23
CA LEU A 99 8.74 -19.94 -6.18
C LEU A 99 7.74 -19.88 -5.02
N ARG A 100 7.74 -18.75 -4.31
CA ARG A 100 6.77 -18.43 -3.26
C ARG A 100 5.63 -17.57 -3.81
N ASP A 101 4.64 -17.28 -2.97
CA ASP A 101 3.43 -16.51 -3.33
C ASP A 101 3.76 -15.21 -4.10
N ASN A 102 4.71 -14.40 -3.63
CA ASN A 102 5.08 -13.16 -4.34
C ASN A 102 5.66 -13.45 -5.73
N GLY A 103 6.51 -14.48 -5.87
CA GLY A 103 7.08 -14.90 -7.15
C GLY A 103 6.00 -15.37 -8.14
N LEU A 104 5.06 -16.19 -7.67
CA LEU A 104 3.91 -16.65 -8.47
C LEU A 104 3.05 -15.46 -8.92
N ARG A 105 2.75 -14.54 -8.00
CA ARG A 105 1.91 -13.37 -8.28
C ARG A 105 2.56 -12.44 -9.31
N VAL A 106 3.87 -12.25 -9.26
CA VAL A 106 4.60 -11.45 -10.25
C VAL A 106 4.52 -12.09 -11.63
N LEU A 107 4.68 -13.41 -11.73
CA LEU A 107 4.64 -14.10 -13.02
C LEU A 107 3.24 -14.08 -13.64
N ASN A 108 2.21 -14.24 -12.80
CA ASN A 108 0.80 -14.27 -13.20
C ASN A 108 0.16 -12.88 -13.33
N SER A 109 0.83 -11.80 -12.89
CA SER A 109 0.26 -10.45 -12.89
C SER A 109 0.17 -9.78 -14.25
#